data_AF-B1I2Q3-F1
#
_entry.id   AF-B1I2Q3-F1
#
_cell.length_a   1.000
_cell.length_b   1.000
_cell.length_c   1.000
_cell.angle_alpha   90.00
_cell.angle_beta   90.00
_cell.angle_gamma   90.00
#
_symmetry.space_group_name_H-M   'P 1'
#
loop_
_entity.id
_entity.type
_entity.pdbx_description
1 polymer ?
#
loop_
_entity_poly.entity_id
_entity_poly.type
_entity_poly.pdbx_seq_one_letter_code
_entity_poly.pdbx_strand_id
1 'polypeptide(L)' 'MELMDKRKQLTSEQKAKIVLELLRGERTVAEIASEYEVYPTQLHRWKAEAIENLPSLFTRGASETEKMRRRYETE' A
#
# COMPACT_ATOMS: atom_id res chain seq x y z
N MET A 1 4.72 -26.74 -15.09
CA MET A 1 3.75 -26.32 -14.07
C MET A 1 3.74 -24.81 -14.08
N GLU A 2 2.53 -24.24 -14.20
CA GLU A 2 2.22 -22.98 -14.85
C GLU A 2 2.90 -21.73 -14.30
N LEU A 3 3.33 -20.91 -15.25
CA LEU A 3 3.35 -19.45 -15.28
C LEU A 3 3.54 -18.77 -13.92
N MET A 4 4.79 -18.38 -13.65
CA MET A 4 5.13 -17.31 -12.71
C MET A 4 4.17 -16.13 -12.96
N ASP A 5 3.19 -16.05 -12.07
CA ASP A 5 2.19 -15.01 -11.95
C ASP A 5 2.87 -13.66 -12.16
N LYS A 6 2.55 -13.01 -13.27
CA LYS A 6 2.95 -11.64 -13.57
C LYS A 6 2.33 -10.78 -12.48
N ARG A 7 3.00 -10.68 -11.33
CA ARG A 7 2.59 -9.85 -10.20
C ARG A 7 2.29 -8.48 -10.77
N LYS A 8 1.00 -8.13 -10.91
CA LYS A 8 0.59 -6.78 -11.31
C LYS A 8 1.29 -5.84 -10.36
N GLN A 9 2.24 -5.06 -10.86
CA GLN A 9 2.91 -4.07 -10.05
C GLN A 9 1.91 -2.96 -9.80
N LEU A 10 1.22 -3.03 -8.67
CA LEU A 10 0.33 -1.98 -8.23
C LEU A 10 1.16 -0.74 -7.90
N THR A 11 0.86 0.36 -8.58
CA THR A 11 1.51 1.63 -8.33
C THR A 11 1.19 2.12 -6.91
N SER A 12 2.03 3.01 -6.38
CA SER A 12 1.79 3.61 -5.06
C SER A 12 0.43 4.30 -4.98
N GLU A 13 -0.04 4.90 -6.08
CA GLU A 13 -1.38 5.49 -6.20
C GLU A 13 -2.50 4.45 -6.10
N GLN A 14 -2.34 3.30 -6.77
CA GLN A 14 -3.32 2.22 -6.69
C GLN A 14 -3.41 1.64 -5.28
N LYS A 15 -2.26 1.45 -4.61
CA LYS A 15 -2.22 1.01 -3.20
C LYS A 15 -2.90 2.01 -2.28
N ALA A 16 -2.65 3.30 -2.46
CA ALA A 16 -3.31 4.35 -1.68
C ALA A 16 -4.83 4.34 -1.87
N LYS A 17 -5.31 4.18 -3.12
CA LYS A 17 -6.74 4.05 -3.42
C LYS A 17 -7.35 2.82 -2.73
N ILE A 18 -6.71 1.67 -2.86
CA ILE A 18 -7.14 0.41 -2.21
C ILE A 18 -7.25 0.58 -0.69
N VAL A 19 -6.22 1.16 -0.06
CA VAL A 19 -6.22 1.44 1.38
C VAL A 19 -7.33 2.40 1.76
N LEU A 20 -7.58 3.44 0.96
CA LEU A 20 -8.66 4.39 1.21
C LEU A 20 -10.04 3.70 1.19
N GLU A 21 -10.29 2.83 0.23
CA GLU A 21 -11.52 2.02 0.17
C GLU A 21 -11.65 1.11 1.40
N LEU A 22 -10.54 0.47 1.82
CA LEU A 22 -10.48 -0.38 3.03
C LEU A 22 -10.68 0.39 4.35
N LEU A 23 -10.31 1.67 4.39
CA LEU A 23 -10.52 2.55 5.54
C LEU A 23 -11.95 3.09 5.56
N ARG A 24 -12.52 3.37 4.39
CA ARG A 24 -13.89 3.86 4.25
C ARG A 24 -14.92 2.76 4.53
N GLY A 25 -14.58 1.51 4.27
CA GLY A 25 -15.46 0.37 4.54
C GLY A 25 -16.64 0.24 3.57
N GLU A 26 -16.58 0.90 2.41
CA GLU A 26 -17.60 0.80 1.34
C GLU A 26 -17.57 -0.57 0.65
N ARG A 27 -16.43 -1.26 0.67
CA ARG A 27 -16.22 -2.58 0.06
C ARG A 27 -15.52 -3.50 1.05
N THR A 28 -15.84 -4.79 0.99
CA THR A 28 -15.18 -5.78 1.84
C THR A 28 -13.77 -6.08 1.34
N VAL A 29 -12.91 -6.58 2.24
CA VAL A 29 -11.54 -7.00 1.89
C VAL A 29 -11.56 -8.05 0.77
N ALA A 30 -12.56 -8.95 0.77
CA ALA A 30 -12.69 -9.99 -0.23
C ALA A 30 -13.06 -9.43 -1.62
N GLU A 31 -13.96 -8.46 -1.70
CA GLU A 31 -14.33 -7.80 -2.96
C GLU A 31 -13.15 -7.03 -3.55
N ILE A 32 -12.44 -6.26 -2.72
CA ILE A 32 -11.24 -5.51 -3.14
C ILE A 32 -10.13 -6.49 -3.56
N ALA A 33 -9.96 -7.60 -2.83
CA ALA A 33 -9.00 -8.64 -3.16
C ALA A 33 -9.28 -9.26 -4.54
N SER A 34 -10.54 -9.57 -4.84
CA SER A 34 -10.93 -10.09 -6.16
C SER A 34 -10.82 -9.04 -7.27
N GLU A 35 -11.20 -7.79 -7.03
CA GLU A 35 -11.19 -6.74 -8.05
C GLU A 35 -9.76 -6.33 -8.45
N TYR A 36 -8.86 -6.22 -7.48
CA TYR A 36 -7.47 -5.82 -7.71
C TYR A 36 -6.52 -7.00 -7.87
N GLU A 37 -7.02 -8.24 -7.81
CA GLU A 37 -6.24 -9.48 -7.84
C GLU A 37 -5.13 -9.49 -6.76
N VAL A 38 -5.48 -9.03 -5.56
CA VAL A 38 -4.58 -8.91 -4.40
C VAL A 38 -4.99 -9.90 -3.33
N TYR A 39 -4.03 -10.52 -2.67
CA TYR A 39 -4.35 -11.42 -1.56
C TYR A 39 -4.89 -10.62 -0.36
N PRO A 40 -5.97 -11.07 0.32
CA PRO A 40 -6.55 -10.38 1.48
C PRO A 40 -5.51 -10.05 2.57
N THR A 41 -4.53 -10.93 2.77
CA THR A 41 -3.43 -10.73 3.72
C THR A 41 -2.56 -9.50 3.38
N GLN A 42 -2.35 -9.20 2.09
CA GLN A 42 -1.63 -8.01 1.65
C GLN A 42 -2.45 -6.74 1.90
N LEU A 43 -3.77 -6.80 1.71
CA LEU A 43 -4.67 -5.69 2.01
C LEU A 43 -4.66 -5.32 3.49
N HIS A 44 -4.73 -6.31 4.38
CA HIS A 44 -4.60 -6.10 5.83
C HIS A 44 -3.27 -5.45 6.19
N ARG A 45 -2.18 -5.93 5.59
CA ARG A 45 -0.84 -5.37 5.79
C ARG A 45 -0.77 -3.91 5.33
N TRP A 46 -1.23 -3.58 4.13
CA TRP A 46 -1.21 -2.20 3.63
C TRP A 46 -2.10 -1.27 4.45
N LYS A 47 -3.24 -1.76 4.95
CA LYS A 47 -4.10 -1.00 5.86
C LYS A 47 -3.35 -0.67 7.16
N ALA A 48 -2.66 -1.63 7.76
CA ALA A 48 -1.85 -1.41 8.95
C ALA A 48 -0.71 -0.42 8.69
N GLU A 49 0.10 -0.66 7.64
CA GLU A 49 1.20 0.21 7.25
C GLU A 49 0.71 1.65 7.00
N ALA A 50 -0.44 1.83 6.34
CA ALA A 50 -0.98 3.16 6.10
C ALA A 50 -1.46 3.86 7.37
N ILE A 51 -2.09 3.15 8.31
CA ILE A 51 -2.52 3.72 9.59
C ILE A 51 -1.32 4.12 10.45
N GLU A 52 -0.25 3.30 10.47
CA GLU A 52 0.97 3.60 11.22
C GLU A 52 1.74 4.80 10.63
N ASN A 53 1.74 4.94 9.31
CA ASN A 53 2.38 6.06 8.62
C ASN A 53 1.47 7.30 8.51
N LEU A 54 0.16 7.20 8.74
CA LEU A 54 -0.76 8.34 8.62
C LEU A 54 -0.39 9.53 9.54
N PRO A 55 -0.04 9.32 10.83
CA PRO A 55 0.34 10.40 11.74
C PRO A 55 1.57 11.18 11.27
N SER A 56 2.51 10.52 10.57
CA SER A 56 3.74 11.18 10.09
C SER A 56 3.45 12.25 9.04
N LEU A 57 2.32 12.14 8.32
CA LEU A 57 1.84 13.14 7.36
C LEU A 57 1.37 14.44 8.04
N PHE A 58 0.94 14.37 9.30
CA PHE A 58 0.39 15.52 10.05
C PHE A 58 1.41 16.16 10.99
N THR A 59 2.52 15.49 11.30
CA THR A 59 3.69 16.11 11.94
C THR A 59 4.44 16.99 10.94
N ARG A 60 4.03 18.25 10.86
CA ARG A 60 4.62 19.31 10.01
C ARG A 60 6.12 19.48 10.29
N GLY A 61 6.96 18.80 9.50
CA GLY A 61 8.40 19.01 9.49
C GLY A 61 9.20 17.83 8.93
N ALA A 62 9.58 17.93 7.65
CA ALA A 62 10.46 17.03 6.90
C ALA A 62 9.81 15.76 6.33
N SER A 63 9.43 15.86 5.06
CA SER A 63 9.85 14.95 3.99
C SER A 63 10.70 13.76 4.44
N GLU A 64 10.07 12.69 4.94
CA GLU A 64 10.73 11.39 5.04
C GLU A 64 11.04 10.82 3.65
N THR A 65 10.35 11.34 2.63
CA THR A 65 10.66 11.19 1.20
C THR A 65 12.06 11.68 0.82
N GLU A 66 12.64 12.64 1.58
CA GLU A 66 14.02 13.10 1.41
C GLU A 66 15.02 12.19 2.16
N LYS A 67 14.63 11.64 3.32
CA LYS A 67 15.52 10.78 4.14
C LYS A 67 15.60 9.33 3.65
N MET A 68 14.58 8.79 2.98
CA MET A 68 14.61 7.42 2.46
C MET A 68 15.31 7.27 1.10
N ARG A 69 15.32 8.29 0.24
CA ARG A 69 16.09 8.25 -1.03
C ARG A 69 17.59 8.07 -0.79
N ARG A 70 18.12 8.58 0.32
CA ARG A 70 19.54 8.46 0.69
C ARG A 70 19.98 7.07 1.14
N ARG A 71 19.04 6.13 1.35
CA ARG A 71 19.35 4.75 1.78
C ARG A 71 19.35 3.71 0.65
N TYR A 72 18.88 4.07 -0.55
CA TYR A 72 18.87 3.18 -1.73
C TYR A 72 19.84 3.63 -2.85
N GLU A 73 20.62 4.69 -2.63
CA GLU A 73 21.73 5.10 -3.52
C GLU A 73 23.10 4.67 -2.96
N THR A 74 23.12 3.90 -1.87
CA THR A 74 24.33 3.26 -1.32
C THR A 74 24.00 1.83 -0.93
N GLU A 75 23.61 1.01 -1.91
CA GLU A 75 23.92 -0.43 -2.05
C GLU A 75 23.68 -0.85 -3.50
#